data_AF-A0A7C6QCY2-F1
#
_entry.id   AF-A0A7C6QCY2-F1
#
_cell.length_a   1.000
_cell.length_b   1.000
_cell.length_c   1.000
_cell.angle_alpha   90.00
_cell.angle_beta   90.00
_cell.angle_gamma   90.00
#
_symmetry.space_group_name_H-M   'P 1'
#
loop_
_entity.id
_entity.type
_entity.pdbx_description
1 polymer ?
#
loop_
_entity_poly.entity_id
_entity_poly.type
_entity_poly.pdbx_seq_one_letter_code
_entity_poly.pdbx_strand_id
1 'polypeptide(L)'
;MSRLPRGKQDEFLKLIVGHGLGSRQTALLAGKYLQAKTAAQQEYLLSHPIETLERATLEGDIYDCRLGSRGNRLLKTLRMLAHYQHVFIGHGSHCGLEELSRGELEVLSPGFSDIARKGQIIQSLLKPYIHER
;
A
#
# COMPACT_ATOMS: atom_id res chain seq x y z
N MET A 1 -12.75 18.81 11.57
CA MET A 1 -13.36 18.66 10.24
C MET A 1 -12.32 18.98 9.18
N SER A 2 -11.91 18.02 8.35
CA SER A 2 -11.01 18.30 7.23
C SER A 2 -11.75 19.13 6.18
N ARG A 3 -11.27 20.33 5.91
CA ARG A 3 -11.84 21.19 4.85
C ARG A 3 -11.41 20.63 3.50
N LEU A 4 -12.38 20.32 2.64
CA LEU A 4 -12.11 19.91 1.25
C LEU A 4 -11.41 21.05 0.48
N PRO A 5 -10.56 20.73 -0.52
CA PRO A 5 -9.92 21.75 -1.33
C PRO A 5 -10.97 22.63 -2.04
N ARG A 6 -10.83 23.95 -1.92
CA ARG A 6 -11.76 24.90 -2.55
C ARG A 6 -11.70 24.75 -4.07
N GLY A 7 -12.87 24.79 -4.73
CA GLY A 7 -12.98 24.59 -6.17
C GLY A 7 -12.92 23.14 -6.64
N LYS A 8 -12.73 22.17 -5.73
CA LYS A 8 -12.66 20.73 -6.03
C LYS A 8 -13.59 19.89 -5.16
N GLN A 9 -14.57 20.53 -4.54
CA GLN A 9 -15.48 19.90 -3.58
C GLN A 9 -16.33 18.81 -4.23
N ASP A 10 -16.88 19.07 -5.42
CA ASP A 10 -17.72 18.10 -6.15
C ASP A 10 -16.92 16.88 -6.59
N GLU A 11 -15.68 17.07 -7.05
CA GLU A 11 -14.77 15.98 -7.41
C GLU A 11 -14.49 15.10 -6.19
N PHE A 12 -14.14 15.70 -5.05
CA PHE A 12 -13.91 14.95 -3.81
C PHE A 12 -15.18 14.25 -3.30
N LEU A 13 -16.36 14.87 -3.39
CA LEU A 13 -17.61 14.24 -3.00
C LEU A 13 -17.91 13.00 -3.85
N LYS A 14 -17.68 13.06 -5.17
CA LYS A 14 -17.80 11.90 -6.05
C LYS A 14 -16.85 10.78 -5.64
N LEU A 15 -15.60 11.10 -5.29
CA LEU A 15 -14.63 10.12 -4.83
C LEU A 15 -15.03 9.51 -3.48
N ILE A 16 -15.52 10.31 -2.54
CA ILE A 16 -15.95 9.85 -1.21
C ILE A 16 -17.10 8.86 -1.34
N VAL A 17 -18.13 9.20 -2.10
CA VAL A 17 -19.31 8.34 -2.29
C VAL A 17 -18.97 7.14 -3.15
N GLY A 18 -18.26 7.34 -4.27
CA GLY A 18 -17.93 6.29 -5.23
C GLY A 18 -17.00 5.21 -4.67
N HIS A 19 -16.14 5.56 -3.71
CA HIS A 19 -15.21 4.63 -3.07
C HIS A 19 -15.51 4.35 -1.59
N GLY A 20 -16.62 4.86 -1.04
CA GLY A 20 -16.97 4.66 0.36
C GLY A 20 -15.92 5.19 1.35
N LEU A 21 -15.28 6.32 1.05
CA LEU A 21 -14.16 6.83 1.84
C LEU A 21 -14.63 7.33 3.22
N GLY A 22 -14.05 6.77 4.29
CA GLY A 22 -14.27 7.25 5.64
C GLY A 22 -13.57 8.58 5.91
N SER A 23 -13.95 9.28 6.98
CA SER A 23 -13.45 10.63 7.30
C SER A 23 -11.93 10.76 7.35
N ARG A 24 -11.23 9.70 7.81
CA ARG A 24 -9.75 9.64 7.84
C ARG A 24 -9.15 9.58 6.45
N GLN A 25 -9.71 8.75 5.57
CA GLN A 25 -9.27 8.62 4.18
C GLN A 25 -9.54 9.92 3.42
N THR A 26 -10.71 10.52 3.60
CA THR A 26 -11.04 11.82 3.02
C THR A 26 -10.04 12.90 3.44
N ALA A 27 -9.72 12.98 4.72
CA ALA A 27 -8.75 13.96 5.24
C ALA A 27 -7.35 13.73 4.66
N LEU A 28 -6.93 12.48 4.52
CA LEU A 28 -5.62 12.10 3.99
C LEU A 28 -5.49 12.44 2.50
N LEU A 29 -6.50 12.08 1.69
CA LEU A 29 -6.54 12.39 0.27
C LEU A 29 -6.56 13.91 0.02
N ALA A 30 -7.39 14.64 0.78
CA ALA A 30 -7.44 16.10 0.70
C ALA A 30 -6.11 16.74 1.11
N GLY A 31 -5.46 16.22 2.15
CA GLY A 31 -4.14 16.67 2.59
C GLY A 31 -3.06 16.48 1.52
N LYS A 32 -2.98 15.29 0.90
CA LYS A 32 -2.04 15.01 -0.19
C LYS A 32 -2.30 15.90 -1.41
N TYR A 33 -3.57 16.15 -1.76
CA TYR A 33 -3.94 17.06 -2.85
C TYR A 33 -3.46 18.49 -2.63
N LEU A 34 -3.60 19.01 -1.41
CA LEU A 34 -3.14 20.35 -1.04
C LEU A 34 -1.61 20.45 -0.99
N GLN A 35 -0.91 19.33 -0.77
CA GLN A 35 0.56 19.27 -0.74
C GLN A 35 1.19 18.99 -2.12
N ALA A 36 0.39 18.62 -3.11
CA ALA A 36 0.86 18.35 -4.47
C ALA A 36 1.43 19.64 -5.09
N LYS A 37 2.60 19.51 -5.72
CA LYS A 37 3.36 20.64 -6.27
C LYS A 37 2.99 20.97 -7.72
N THR A 38 2.33 20.05 -8.42
CA THR A 38 1.98 20.19 -9.84
C THR A 38 0.55 19.74 -10.10
N ALA A 39 -0.05 20.29 -11.16
CA ALA A 39 -1.38 19.87 -11.62
C ALA A 39 -1.42 18.38 -11.98
N ALA A 40 -0.36 17.84 -12.58
CA ALA A 40 -0.24 16.42 -12.89
C ALA A 40 -0.27 15.53 -11.63
N GLN A 41 0.35 15.97 -10.53
CA GLN A 41 0.27 15.26 -9.26
C GLN A 41 -1.16 15.32 -8.69
N GLN A 42 -1.83 16.47 -8.77
CA GLN A 42 -3.22 16.61 -8.34
C GLN A 42 -4.16 15.71 -9.13
N GLU A 43 -4.00 15.66 -10.45
CA GLU A 43 -4.79 14.83 -11.35
C GLU A 43 -4.55 13.34 -11.10
N TYR A 44 -3.31 12.93 -10.85
CA TYR A 44 -2.99 11.56 -10.47
C TYR A 44 -3.70 11.14 -9.17
N LEU A 45 -3.70 11.99 -8.14
CA LEU A 45 -4.37 11.71 -6.86
C LEU A 45 -5.89 11.53 -7.02
N LEU A 46 -6.51 12.29 -7.92
CA LEU A 46 -7.95 12.21 -8.18
C LEU A 46 -8.33 11.00 -9.05
N SER A 47 -7.45 10.60 -9.98
CA SER A 47 -7.66 9.43 -10.86
C SER A 47 -7.33 8.10 -10.17
N HIS A 48 -6.45 8.11 -9.19
CA HIS A 48 -5.99 6.91 -8.46
C HIS A 48 -6.16 7.08 -6.93
N PRO A 49 -7.38 7.34 -6.43
CA PRO A 49 -7.61 7.69 -5.02
C PRO A 49 -7.36 6.53 -4.06
N ILE A 50 -7.70 5.30 -4.43
CA ILE A 50 -7.45 4.11 -3.59
C ILE A 50 -5.96 3.84 -3.46
N GLU A 51 -5.24 3.79 -4.59
CA GLU A 51 -3.78 3.60 -4.61
C GLU A 51 -3.08 4.68 -3.77
N THR A 52 -3.53 5.93 -3.90
CA THR A 52 -3.02 7.05 -3.09
C THR A 52 -3.19 6.82 -1.60
N LEU A 53 -4.37 6.35 -1.18
CA LEU A 53 -4.69 6.09 0.22
C LEU A 53 -3.92 4.89 0.77
N GLU A 54 -3.74 3.84 -0.03
CA GLU A 54 -2.93 2.67 0.31
C GLU A 54 -1.48 3.08 0.53
N ARG A 55 -0.88 3.83 -0.41
CA ARG A 55 0.48 4.38 -0.27
C ARG A 55 0.62 5.27 0.96
N ALA A 56 -0.34 6.15 1.20
CA ALA A 56 -0.30 7.04 2.37
C ALA A 56 -0.47 6.28 3.70
N THR A 57 -1.20 5.17 3.71
CA THR A 57 -1.33 4.30 4.89
C THR A 57 -0.03 3.54 5.18
N LEU A 58 0.70 3.14 4.14
CA LEU A 58 2.02 2.51 4.25
C LEU A 58 3.11 3.50 4.69
N GLU A 59 3.01 4.76 4.24
CA GLU A 59 3.97 5.82 4.54
C GLU A 59 3.82 6.44 5.93
N GLY A 60 2.63 6.32 6.55
CA GLY A 60 2.32 6.93 7.84
C GLY A 60 3.28 6.56 8.98
N ASP A 61 3.42 7.46 9.95
CA ASP A 61 4.19 7.22 11.16
C ASP A 61 3.49 6.16 12.01
N ILE A 62 4.06 4.95 12.00
CA ILE A 62 3.65 3.85 12.84
C ILE A 62 4.49 3.91 14.10
N TYR A 63 3.82 4.13 15.24
CA TYR A 63 4.45 4.23 16.55
C TYR A 63 3.66 3.45 17.60
N ASP A 64 4.35 2.57 18.31
CA ASP A 64 3.91 1.87 19.52
C ASP A 64 4.84 2.29 20.67
N CYS A 65 4.25 2.81 21.75
CA CYS A 65 5.00 3.33 22.90
C CYS A 65 5.76 2.24 23.68
N ARG A 66 5.38 0.96 23.51
CA ARG A 66 6.08 -0.17 24.13
C ARG A 66 7.35 -0.55 23.39
N LEU A 67 7.55 -0.03 22.18
CA LEU A 67 8.70 -0.35 21.34
C LEU A 67 9.72 0.80 21.36
N GLY A 68 11.00 0.45 21.42
CA GLY A 68 12.08 1.39 21.13
C GLY A 68 12.09 1.81 19.65
N SER A 69 12.96 2.76 19.29
CA SER A 69 13.08 3.26 17.91
C SER A 69 13.31 2.16 16.87
N ARG A 70 14.17 1.18 17.17
CA ARG A 70 14.42 0.02 16.31
C ARG A 70 13.19 -0.87 16.15
N GLY A 71 12.46 -1.11 17.23
CA GLY A 71 11.23 -1.91 17.21
C GLY A 71 10.13 -1.24 16.39
N ASN A 72 9.97 0.07 16.52
CA ASN A 72 9.03 0.84 15.69
C ASN A 72 9.41 0.84 14.21
N ARG A 73 10.70 0.94 13.88
CA ARG A 73 11.17 0.79 12.50
C ARG A 73 10.84 -0.60 11.94
N LEU A 74 11.07 -1.66 12.71
CA LEU A 74 10.74 -3.02 12.31
C LEU A 74 9.24 -3.23 12.16
N LEU A 75 8.42 -2.68 13.07
CA LEU A 75 6.96 -2.72 12.99
C LEU A 75 6.44 -2.06 11.69
N LYS A 76 7.02 -0.92 11.30
CA LYS A 76 6.71 -0.29 10.01
C LYS A 76 7.04 -1.22 8.84
N THR A 77 8.25 -1.78 8.81
CA THR A 77 8.68 -2.71 7.76
C THR A 77 7.81 -3.96 7.69
N LEU A 78 7.42 -4.54 8.83
CA LEU A 78 6.54 -5.71 8.89
C LEU A 78 5.17 -5.43 8.26
N ARG A 79 4.55 -4.29 8.57
CA ARG A 79 3.26 -3.90 7.98
C ARG A 79 3.36 -3.70 6.47
N MET A 80 4.42 -3.03 6.01
CA MET A 80 4.65 -2.85 4.59
C MET A 80 4.82 -4.19 3.87
N LEU A 81 5.64 -5.08 4.43
CA LEU A 81 5.88 -6.41 3.85
C LEU A 81 4.59 -7.23 3.79
N ALA A 82 3.82 -7.28 4.88
CA ALA A 82 2.57 -8.02 4.94
C ALA A 82 1.56 -7.51 3.91
N HIS A 83 1.46 -6.20 3.71
CA HIS A 83 0.59 -5.61 2.70
C HIS A 83 1.02 -6.01 1.28
N TYR A 84 2.29 -5.82 0.91
CA TYR A 84 2.76 -6.18 -0.44
C TYR A 84 2.65 -7.69 -0.70
N GLN A 85 2.88 -8.53 0.32
CA GLN A 85 2.64 -9.96 0.21
C GLN A 85 1.17 -10.26 -0.04
N HIS A 86 0.25 -9.61 0.68
CA HIS A 86 -1.18 -9.78 0.48
C HIS A 86 -1.63 -9.38 -0.94
N VAL A 87 -1.16 -8.22 -1.42
CA VAL A 87 -1.43 -7.74 -2.80
C VAL A 87 -0.89 -8.75 -3.82
N PHE A 88 0.36 -9.19 -3.67
CA PHE A 88 0.97 -10.17 -4.57
C PHE A 88 0.21 -11.50 -4.57
N ILE A 89 -0.18 -12.02 -3.40
CA ILE A 89 -1.01 -13.22 -3.28
C ILE A 89 -2.35 -13.02 -3.97
N GLY A 90 -3.00 -11.87 -3.78
CA GLY A 90 -4.28 -11.55 -4.44
C GLY A 90 -4.18 -11.62 -5.96
N HIS A 91 -3.17 -10.98 -6.56
CA HIS A 91 -2.93 -11.06 -8.00
C HIS A 91 -2.53 -12.47 -8.46
N GLY A 92 -1.79 -13.22 -7.64
CA GLY A 92 -1.33 -14.55 -7.98
C GLY A 92 -2.38 -15.66 -7.85
N SER A 93 -3.32 -15.54 -6.91
CA SER A 93 -4.30 -16.58 -6.59
C SER A 93 -5.60 -16.47 -7.39
N HIS A 94 -5.93 -15.30 -7.92
CA HIS A 94 -7.15 -15.09 -8.73
C HIS A 94 -6.80 -14.98 -10.21
N CYS A 95 -6.67 -16.14 -10.88
CA CYS A 95 -6.49 -16.31 -12.34
C CYS A 95 -5.32 -15.57 -13.03
N GLY A 96 -4.66 -14.62 -12.35
CA GLY A 96 -3.76 -13.65 -12.97
C GLY A 96 -2.43 -14.22 -13.44
N LEU A 97 -2.00 -15.40 -12.96
CA LEU A 97 -0.79 -16.07 -13.47
C LEU A 97 -1.09 -17.05 -14.61
N GLU A 98 -2.29 -17.63 -14.64
CA GLU A 98 -2.70 -18.59 -15.66
C GLU A 98 -3.08 -17.91 -16.98
N GLU A 99 -3.47 -16.64 -16.91
CA GLU A 99 -3.81 -15.80 -18.07
C GLU A 99 -2.58 -15.18 -18.76
N LEU A 100 -1.39 -15.27 -18.17
CA LEU A 100 -0.18 -14.70 -18.75
C LEU A 100 0.36 -15.56 -19.89
N SER A 101 0.76 -14.88 -20.97
CA SER A 101 1.47 -15.54 -22.06
C SER A 101 2.84 -16.03 -21.61
N ARG A 102 3.40 -16.99 -22.36
CA ARG A 102 4.76 -17.50 -22.09
C ARG A 102 5.81 -16.39 -22.07
N GLY A 103 5.70 -15.39 -22.96
CA GLY A 103 6.63 -14.26 -23.01
C GLY A 103 6.56 -13.40 -21.75
N GLU A 104 5.36 -13.14 -21.24
CA GLU A 104 5.17 -12.40 -19.99
C GLU A 104 5.72 -13.17 -18.79
N LEU A 105 5.50 -14.49 -18.74
CA LEU A 105 6.06 -15.36 -17.71
C LEU A 105 7.59 -15.38 -17.73
N GLU A 106 8.22 -15.39 -18.90
CA GLU A 106 9.68 -15.32 -19.03
C GLU A 106 10.24 -14.00 -18.48
N VAL A 107 9.58 -12.87 -18.75
CA VAL A 107 9.94 -11.55 -18.20
C VAL A 107 9.80 -11.50 -16.68
N LEU A 108 8.76 -12.11 -16.12
CA LEU A 108 8.47 -12.07 -14.69
C LEU A 108 9.22 -13.13 -13.86
N SER A 109 9.67 -14.23 -14.48
CA SER A 109 10.31 -15.35 -13.78
C SER A 109 11.51 -15.00 -12.90
N PRO A 110 12.40 -14.03 -13.26
CA PRO A 110 13.50 -13.65 -12.38
C PRO A 110 12.99 -13.01 -11.08
N GLY A 111 11.91 -12.22 -11.16
CA GLY A 111 11.26 -11.60 -10.01
C GLY A 111 10.61 -12.65 -9.10
N PHE A 112 9.93 -13.63 -9.67
CA PHE A 112 9.35 -14.75 -8.91
C PHE A 112 10.41 -15.53 -8.14
N SER A 113 11.53 -15.84 -8.81
CA SER A 113 12.65 -16.56 -8.20
C SER A 113 13.29 -15.77 -7.06
N ASP A 114 13.46 -14.46 -7.23
CA ASP A 114 14.02 -13.59 -6.20
C ASP A 114 13.11 -13.48 -4.97
N ILE A 115 11.79 -13.31 -5.18
CA ILE A 115 10.80 -13.27 -4.12
C ILE A 115 10.78 -14.60 -3.35
N ALA A 116 10.77 -15.74 -4.03
CA ALA A 116 10.78 -17.06 -3.40
C ALA A 116 12.00 -17.25 -2.50
N ARG A 117 13.19 -16.89 -3.01
CA ARG A 117 14.44 -16.95 -2.23
C ARG A 117 14.41 -16.02 -1.02
N LYS A 118 13.97 -14.77 -1.18
CA LYS A 118 13.84 -13.83 -0.04
C LYS A 118 12.85 -14.33 0.99
N GLY A 119 11.75 -14.95 0.56
CA GLY A 119 10.77 -15.60 1.44
C GLY A 119 11.41 -16.65 2.35
N GLN A 120 12.26 -17.53 1.79
CA GLN A 120 13.00 -18.54 2.57
C GLN A 120 13.97 -17.91 3.58
N ILE A 121 14.67 -16.85 3.20
CA ILE A 121 15.58 -16.13 4.10
C ILE A 121 14.79 -15.49 5.25
N ILE A 122 13.69 -14.81 4.95
CA ILE A 122 12.82 -14.18 5.95
C ILE A 122 12.26 -15.23 6.91
N GLN A 123 11.78 -16.36 6.38
CA GLN A 123 11.29 -17.48 7.20
C GLN A 123 12.38 -17.99 8.15
N SER A 124 13.61 -18.16 7.65
CA SER A 124 14.76 -18.62 8.44
C SER A 124 15.13 -17.64 9.55
N LEU A 125 15.10 -16.33 9.26
CA LEU A 125 15.36 -15.26 10.23
C LEU A 125 14.28 -15.18 11.32
N LEU A 126 13.01 -15.40 10.95
CA LEU A 126 11.88 -15.28 11.87
C LEU A 126 11.60 -16.55 12.66
N LYS A 127 12.11 -17.71 12.22
CA LYS A 127 11.89 -19.02 12.86
C LYS A 127 12.09 -19.02 14.38
N PRO A 128 13.12 -18.37 14.98
CA PRO A 128 13.30 -18.35 16.44
C PRO A 128 12.23 -17.55 17.20
N TYR A 129 11.50 -16.68 16.52
CA TYR A 129 10.56 -15.72 17.12
C TYR A 129 9.09 -16.09 16.87
N ILE A 130 8.83 -17.06 16.01
CA ILE A 130 7.50 -17.61 15.80
C ILE A 130 7.27 -18.67 16.88
N HIS A 131 6.47 -18.31 17.88
CA HIS A 131 5.97 -19.28 18.85
C HIS A 131 4.69 -19.90 18.27
N GLU A 132 4.75 -21.18 17.91
CA GLU A 132 3.55 -21.97 17.64
C GLU A 132 2.68 -21.89 18.90
N ARG A 133 1.46 -21.37 18.73
CA ARG A 133 0.43 -21.38 19.76
C ARG A 133 -0.35 -22.67 19.68
#